data_AF-S0FKC7-F1
#
_entry.id   AF-S0FKC7-F1
#
_cell.length_a   1.000
_cell.length_b   1.000
_cell.length_c   1.000
_cell.angle_alpha   90.00
_cell.angle_beta   90.00
_cell.angle_gamma   90.00
#
_symmetry.space_group_name_H-M   'P 1'
#
loop_
_entity.id
_entity.type
_entity.pdbx_description
1 polymer ?
#
loop_
_entity_poly.entity_id
_entity_poly.type
_entity_poly.pdbx_seq_one_letter_code
_entity_poly.pdbx_strand_id
1 'polypeptide(L)'
;MHNRHIKMQYATVIAVFLLLSAFSIFASTAIHRFLSRADRVPQYYPIKYCINSILTVEKHRLLFLCFLGFALLLSAALLISYSRNYISKLQRITPKIYTPVAAGQNQYGSARWMKEKDKSKAFATTVINPKNQVFETLIEAGKAEKAIIKKQCRRRGRLKG
;
A
#
# COMPACT_ATOMS: atom_id res chain seq x y z
N MET A 1 -17.01 1.32 0.13
CA MET A 1 -16.01 0.23 0.27
C MET A 1 -15.11 0.38 1.50
N HIS A 2 -14.73 1.61 1.90
CA HIS A 2 -13.86 1.89 3.06
C HIS A 2 -14.28 1.21 4.39
N ASN A 3 -15.57 1.25 4.77
CA ASN A 3 -16.05 0.64 6.01
C ASN A 3 -15.93 -0.89 6.08
N ARG A 4 -15.92 -1.61 4.93
CA ARG A 4 -15.78 -3.07 4.95
C ARG A 4 -14.37 -3.49 5.30
N HIS A 5 -13.36 -2.80 4.77
CA HIS A 5 -11.96 -3.09 5.08
C HIS A 5 -11.65 -2.86 6.55
N ILE A 6 -12.16 -1.77 7.14
CA ILE A 6 -11.97 -1.48 8.57
C ILE A 6 -12.64 -2.54 9.44
N LYS A 7 -13.86 -2.99 9.11
CA LYS A 7 -14.53 -4.07 9.84
C LYS A 7 -13.75 -5.38 9.77
N MET A 8 -13.22 -5.72 8.59
CA MET A 8 -12.39 -6.92 8.41
C MET A 8 -11.09 -6.85 9.22
N GLN A 9 -10.46 -5.68 9.33
CA GLN A 9 -9.26 -5.46 10.15
C GLN A 9 -9.49 -5.79 11.61
N TYR A 10 -10.50 -5.16 12.21
CA TYR A 10 -10.84 -5.43 13.61
C TYR A 10 -11.23 -6.89 13.82
N ALA A 11 -12.00 -7.47 12.90
CA ALA A 11 -12.33 -8.89 12.96
C ALA A 11 -11.07 -9.79 12.95
N THR A 12 -10.09 -9.50 12.09
CA THR A 12 -8.83 -10.27 12.06
C THR A 12 -8.01 -10.10 13.35
N VAL A 13 -7.93 -8.89 13.90
CA VAL A 13 -7.19 -8.66 15.15
C VAL A 13 -7.87 -9.36 16.33
N ILE A 14 -9.20 -9.29 16.42
CA ILE A 14 -9.96 -9.99 17.47
C ILE A 14 -9.77 -11.50 17.35
N ALA A 15 -9.83 -12.06 16.14
CA ALA A 15 -9.60 -13.48 15.92
C ALA A 15 -8.18 -13.90 16.35
N VAL A 16 -7.16 -13.13 15.99
CA VAL A 16 -5.76 -13.38 16.41
C VAL A 16 -5.61 -13.29 17.93
N PHE A 17 -6.22 -12.29 18.57
CA PHE A 17 -6.19 -12.14 20.02
C PHE A 17 -6.84 -13.33 20.75
N LEU A 18 -7.99 -13.81 20.27
CA LEU A 18 -8.67 -14.98 20.84
C LEU A 18 -7.85 -16.25 20.70
N LEU A 19 -7.24 -16.47 19.52
CA LEU A 19 -6.35 -17.61 19.28
C LEU A 19 -5.11 -17.57 20.18
N LEU A 20 -4.47 -16.41 20.31
CA LEU A 20 -3.32 -16.22 21.19
C LEU A 20 -3.69 -16.40 22.66
N SER A 21 -4.87 -15.93 23.07
CA SER A 21 -5.36 -16.09 24.44
C SER A 21 -5.62 -17.56 24.77
N ALA A 22 -6.24 -18.31 23.87
CA ALA A 22 -6.44 -19.75 24.02
C ALA A 22 -5.11 -20.50 24.09
N PHE A 23 -4.14 -20.16 23.23
CA PHE A 23 -2.79 -20.73 23.27
C PHE A 23 -2.08 -20.39 24.59
N SER A 24 -2.27 -19.18 25.12
CA SER A 24 -1.63 -18.73 26.36
C SER A 24 -2.01 -19.58 27.57
N ILE A 25 -3.21 -20.16 27.61
CA ILE A 25 -3.65 -21.08 28.69
C ILE A 25 -2.77 -22.34 28.72
N PHE A 26 -2.49 -22.92 27.55
CA PHE A 26 -1.66 -24.12 27.46
C PHE A 26 -0.18 -23.81 27.67
N ALA A 27 0.31 -22.73 27.04
CA ALA A 27 1.68 -22.28 27.17
C ALA A 27 2.03 -21.92 28.62
N SER A 28 1.15 -21.20 29.33
CA SER A 28 1.37 -20.87 30.74
C SER A 28 1.44 -22.11 31.62
N THR A 29 0.60 -23.11 31.36
CA THR A 29 0.57 -24.36 32.14
C THR A 29 1.84 -25.18 31.92
N ALA A 30 2.28 -25.34 30.66
CA ALA A 30 3.50 -26.06 30.31
C ALA A 30 4.74 -25.39 30.94
N ILE A 31 4.84 -24.06 30.84
CA ILE A 31 5.96 -23.28 31.37
C ILE A 31 5.92 -23.29 32.90
N HIS A 32 4.76 -23.09 33.53
CA HIS A 32 4.63 -23.12 34.99
C HIS A 32 5.09 -24.46 35.57
N ARG A 33 4.73 -25.59 34.95
CA ARG A 33 5.14 -26.93 35.41
C ARG A 33 6.60 -27.23 35.17
N PHE A 34 7.13 -26.78 34.03
CA PHE A 34 8.56 -26.87 33.73
C PHE A 34 9.40 -26.08 34.74
N LEU A 35 9.03 -24.82 35.02
CA LEU A 35 9.71 -23.98 36.01
C LEU A 35 9.57 -24.52 37.44
N SER A 36 8.42 -25.10 37.76
CA SER A 36 8.18 -25.72 39.08
C SER A 36 8.91 -27.06 39.24
N ARG A 37 9.68 -27.51 38.23
CA ARG A 37 10.35 -28.83 38.16
C ARG A 37 9.40 -30.02 38.38
N ALA A 38 8.09 -29.81 38.22
CA ALA A 38 7.09 -30.86 38.38
C ALA A 38 7.19 -31.87 37.22
N ASP A 39 7.51 -31.37 36.02
CA ASP A 39 7.69 -32.18 34.83
C ASP A 39 9.09 -31.96 34.25
N ARG A 40 9.74 -33.04 33.80
CA ARG A 40 11.04 -32.97 33.09
C ARG A 40 10.87 -32.59 31.61
N VAL A 41 9.67 -32.77 31.06
CA VAL A 41 9.30 -32.46 29.68
C VAL A 41 7.90 -31.82 29.66
N PRO A 42 7.62 -30.89 28.72
CA PRO A 42 6.31 -30.27 28.61
C PRO A 42 5.27 -31.31 28.17
N GLN A 43 4.31 -31.61 29.04
CA GLN A 43 3.21 -32.55 28.78
C GLN A 43 1.90 -31.81 28.53
N TYR A 44 1.01 -32.42 27.76
CA TYR A 44 -0.35 -31.92 27.56
C TYR A 44 -1.25 -32.22 28.77
N TYR A 45 -2.02 -31.23 29.21
CA TYR A 45 -2.97 -31.35 30.31
C TYR A 45 -4.40 -31.03 29.85
N PRO A 46 -5.41 -31.68 30.45
CA PRO A 46 -6.81 -31.39 30.13
C PRO A 46 -7.16 -29.95 30.51
N ILE A 47 -8.00 -29.31 29.70
CA ILE A 47 -8.30 -27.86 29.83
C ILE A 47 -8.85 -27.47 31.21
N LYS A 48 -9.62 -28.36 31.84
CA LYS A 48 -10.16 -28.17 33.20
C LYS A 48 -9.03 -28.00 34.23
N TYR A 49 -7.97 -28.79 34.09
CA TYR A 49 -6.81 -28.70 34.97
C TYR A 49 -6.06 -27.37 34.77
N CYS A 50 -5.85 -26.96 33.51
CA CYS A 50 -5.19 -25.68 33.20
C CYS A 50 -5.91 -24.51 33.84
N ILE A 51 -7.24 -24.43 33.67
CA ILE A 51 -8.06 -23.35 34.24
C ILE A 51 -7.99 -23.38 35.78
N ASN A 52 -8.17 -24.55 36.39
CA ASN A 52 -8.12 -24.65 37.85
C ASN A 52 -6.75 -24.23 38.39
N SER A 53 -5.66 -24.68 37.76
CA SER A 53 -4.30 -24.32 38.16
C SER A 53 -4.02 -22.82 38.06
N ILE A 54 -4.54 -22.14 37.04
CA ILE A 54 -4.44 -20.68 36.88
C ILE A 54 -5.20 -19.95 38.02
N LEU A 55 -6.36 -20.46 38.44
CA LEU A 55 -7.17 -19.84 39.48
C LEU A 55 -6.58 -20.06 40.88
N THR A 56 -6.10 -21.27 41.17
CA THR A 56 -5.64 -21.65 42.50
C THR A 56 -4.22 -21.18 42.81
N VAL A 57 -3.32 -21.17 41.82
CA VAL A 57 -1.88 -20.88 42.04
C VAL A 57 -1.54 -19.45 41.59
N GLU A 58 -1.17 -18.60 42.54
CA GLU A 58 -0.84 -17.19 42.26
C GLU A 58 0.31 -17.04 41.25
N LYS A 59 1.38 -17.81 41.38
CA LYS A 59 2.53 -17.76 40.45
C LYS A 59 2.12 -18.16 39.02
N HIS A 60 1.22 -19.14 38.87
CA HIS A 60 0.71 -19.53 37.57
C HIS A 60 -0.19 -18.43 37.00
N ARG A 61 -1.05 -17.83 37.83
CA ARG A 61 -1.90 -16.70 37.43
C ARG A 61 -1.09 -15.50 36.92
N LEU A 62 -0.01 -15.15 37.61
CA LEU A 62 0.88 -14.06 37.21
C LEU A 62 1.54 -14.34 35.85
N LEU A 63 2.03 -15.57 35.66
CA LEU A 63 2.61 -16.02 34.40
C LEU A 63 1.59 -15.95 33.25
N PHE A 64 0.37 -16.45 33.48
CA PHE A 64 -0.72 -16.36 32.52
C PHE A 64 -1.05 -14.90 32.15
N LEU A 65 -1.13 -14.01 33.14
CA LEU A 65 -1.41 -12.60 32.91
C LEU A 65 -0.30 -11.91 32.09
N CYS A 66 0.95 -12.32 32.28
CA CYS A 66 2.08 -11.85 31.46
C CYS A 66 1.91 -12.27 29.99
N PHE A 67 1.57 -13.53 29.73
CA PHE A 67 1.29 -14.01 28.37
C PHE A 67 0.09 -13.32 27.73
N LEU A 68 -0.99 -13.12 28.50
CA LEU A 68 -2.17 -12.40 28.04
C LEU A 68 -1.84 -10.94 27.70
N GLY A 69 -1.02 -10.28 28.54
CA GLY A 69 -0.50 -8.94 28.28
C GLY A 69 0.32 -8.87 27.00
N PHE A 70 1.19 -9.86 26.76
CA PHE A 70 1.96 -9.94 25.51
C PHE A 70 1.06 -10.14 24.28
N ALA A 71 0.04 -11.00 24.37
CA ALA A 71 -0.95 -11.19 23.32
C ALA A 71 -1.72 -9.88 23.02
N LEU A 72 -2.04 -9.09 24.04
CA LEU A 72 -2.67 -7.78 23.89
C LEU A 72 -1.73 -6.78 23.19
N LEU A 73 -0.46 -6.72 23.61
CA LEU A 73 0.54 -5.87 22.97
C LEU A 73 0.76 -6.21 21.49
N LEU A 74 0.84 -7.52 21.15
CA LEU A 74 0.92 -7.99 19.77
C LEU A 74 -0.32 -7.57 18.96
N SER A 75 -1.51 -7.70 19.55
CA SER A 75 -2.76 -7.32 18.89
C SER A 75 -2.84 -5.81 18.65
N ALA A 76 -2.38 -5.00 19.61
CA ALA A 76 -2.26 -3.55 19.46
C ALA A 76 -1.23 -3.17 18.38
N ALA A 77 -0.09 -3.84 18.34
CA ALA A 77 0.92 -3.64 17.30
C ALA A 77 0.38 -3.96 15.90
N LEU A 78 -0.44 -5.02 15.77
CA LEU A 78 -1.11 -5.36 14.51
C LEU A 78 -2.10 -4.28 14.05
N LEU A 79 -2.87 -3.68 14.97
CA LEU A 79 -3.75 -2.55 14.64
C LEU A 79 -2.96 -1.36 14.10
N ILE A 80 -1.84 -1.03 14.74
CA ILE A 80 -0.96 0.06 14.30
C ILE A 80 -0.39 -0.27 12.91
N SER A 81 0.08 -1.49 12.69
CA SER A 81 0.60 -1.93 11.39
C SER A 81 -0.46 -1.87 10.30
N TYR A 82 -1.69 -2.26 10.59
CA TYR A 82 -2.77 -2.18 9.61
C TYR A 82 -3.12 -0.73 9.26
N SER A 83 -3.09 0.18 10.24
CA SER A 83 -3.38 1.61 9.99
C SER A 83 -2.43 2.26 8.97
N ARG A 84 -1.27 1.66 8.71
CA ARG A 84 -0.36 2.05 7.62
C ARG A 84 -0.92 1.58 6.29
N ASN A 85 -1.96 2.26 5.80
CA ASN A 85 -2.38 2.11 4.42
C ASN A 85 -1.17 2.38 3.51
N TYR A 86 -0.83 1.43 2.64
CA TYR A 86 0.20 1.59 1.61
C TYR A 86 -0.30 2.60 0.57
N ILE A 87 -0.30 3.87 0.95
CA ILE A 87 -0.63 4.99 0.08
C ILE A 87 0.71 5.52 -0.41
N SER A 88 1.06 5.12 -1.63
CA SER A 88 2.17 5.77 -2.32
C SER A 88 1.84 7.24 -2.47
N LYS A 89 2.80 8.11 -2.09
CA LYS A 89 2.67 9.54 -2.36
C LYS A 89 2.45 9.72 -3.86
N LEU A 90 1.53 10.60 -4.27
CA LEU A 90 1.27 10.86 -5.68
C LEU A 90 2.19 11.96 -6.19
N GLN A 91 2.82 11.74 -7.34
CA GLN A 91 3.55 12.74 -8.10
C GLN A 91 2.64 13.32 -9.18
N ARG A 92 2.56 14.65 -9.25
CA ARG A 92 1.86 15.37 -10.33
C ARG A 92 2.73 15.40 -11.57
N ILE A 93 2.19 14.93 -12.70
CA ILE A 93 2.89 14.93 -14.00
C ILE A 93 2.37 16.04 -14.89
N THR A 94 1.05 16.20 -14.93
CA THR A 94 0.37 17.33 -15.59
C THR A 94 -0.73 17.89 -14.68
N PRO A 95 -1.37 19.02 -14.99
CA PRO A 95 -2.42 19.58 -14.13
C PRO A 95 -3.57 18.64 -13.77
N LYS A 96 -3.86 17.65 -14.64
CA LYS A 96 -4.95 16.68 -14.44
C LYS A 96 -4.47 15.24 -14.23
N ILE A 97 -3.18 14.94 -14.39
CA ILE A 97 -2.64 13.57 -14.33
C ILE A 97 -1.66 13.45 -13.17
N TYR A 98 -1.93 12.48 -12.31
CA TYR A 98 -1.13 12.12 -11.15
C TYR A 98 -0.75 10.65 -11.24
N THR A 99 0.49 10.31 -10.90
CA THR A 99 0.97 8.94 -10.85
C THR A 99 1.65 8.66 -9.52
N PRO A 100 1.56 7.45 -8.96
CA PRO A 100 2.23 7.10 -7.71
C PRO A 100 3.75 7.29 -7.83
N VAL A 101 4.36 7.84 -6.79
CA VAL A 101 5.81 7.91 -6.65
C VAL A 101 6.35 6.48 -6.56
N ALA A 102 7.48 6.24 -7.22
CA ALA A 102 8.15 4.95 -7.17
C ALA A 102 8.42 4.54 -5.71
N ALA A 103 7.90 3.38 -5.32
CA ALA A 103 8.03 2.82 -3.99
C ALA A 103 8.35 1.31 -4.09
N GLY A 104 9.12 0.80 -3.12
CA GLY A 104 9.53 -0.61 -3.08
C GLY A 104 10.78 -0.93 -3.93
N GLN A 105 11.02 -2.22 -4.14
CA GLN A 105 12.19 -2.78 -4.85
C GLN A 105 11.93 -2.97 -6.35
N ASN A 106 11.20 -2.04 -6.99
CA ASN A 106 10.81 -2.09 -8.42
C ASN A 106 10.08 -3.38 -8.89
N GLN A 107 9.51 -4.19 -7.99
CA GLN A 107 8.86 -5.46 -8.36
C GLN A 107 7.60 -5.29 -9.23
N TYR A 108 7.01 -4.10 -9.23
CA TYR A 108 5.83 -3.75 -10.03
C TYR A 108 6.18 -2.86 -11.23
N GLY A 109 7.47 -2.82 -11.59
CA GLY A 109 7.99 -2.00 -12.68
C GLY A 109 8.87 -0.84 -12.18
N SER A 110 9.87 -0.52 -13.00
CA SER A 110 10.80 0.59 -12.80
C SER A 110 10.56 1.75 -13.77
N ALA A 111 9.55 1.64 -14.64
CA ALA A 111 9.21 2.67 -15.61
C ALA A 111 8.82 3.97 -14.90
N ARG A 112 9.46 5.07 -15.29
CA ARG A 112 9.28 6.38 -14.67
C ARG A 112 9.13 7.45 -15.75
N TRP A 113 8.36 8.49 -15.45
CA TRP A 113 8.33 9.69 -16.26
C TRP A 113 9.71 10.34 -16.25
N MET A 114 10.19 10.71 -17.43
CA MET A 114 11.50 11.34 -17.57
C MET A 114 11.50 12.72 -16.89
N LYS A 115 12.56 13.02 -16.16
CA LYS A 115 12.72 14.32 -15.49
C LYS A 115 12.96 15.42 -16.51
N GLU A 116 12.57 16.64 -16.19
CA GLU A 116 12.72 17.78 -17.10
C GLU A 116 14.16 17.97 -17.58
N LYS A 117 15.12 17.82 -16.65
CA LYS A 117 16.57 17.91 -16.94
C LYS A 117 17.12 16.85 -17.90
N ASP A 118 16.44 15.71 -17.99
CA ASP A 118 16.88 14.58 -18.81
C ASP A 118 16.21 14.62 -20.20
N LYS A 119 15.14 15.42 -20.38
CA LYS A 119 14.50 15.65 -21.68
C LYS A 119 15.43 16.24 -22.71
N SER A 120 16.27 17.19 -22.32
CA SER A 120 17.24 17.81 -23.22
C SER A 120 18.33 16.84 -23.72
N LYS A 121 18.57 15.75 -22.98
CA LYS A 121 19.53 14.70 -23.37
C LYS A 121 18.92 13.69 -24.33
N ALA A 122 17.67 13.32 -24.09
CA ALA A 122 16.97 12.33 -24.90
C ALA A 122 16.36 12.92 -26.19
N PHE A 123 16.02 14.21 -26.19
CA PHE A 123 15.41 14.89 -27.32
C PHE A 123 16.29 16.05 -27.81
N ALA A 124 16.63 16.01 -29.10
CA ALA A 124 17.26 17.13 -29.77
C ALA A 124 16.26 18.30 -29.80
N THR A 125 16.59 19.40 -29.13
CA THR A 125 15.75 20.61 -29.11
C THR A 125 16.33 21.61 -30.09
N THR A 126 15.54 21.99 -31.11
CA THR A 126 15.88 23.10 -32.00
C THR A 126 14.95 24.26 -31.71
N VAL A 127 15.51 25.42 -31.37
CA VAL A 127 14.75 26.65 -31.17
C VAL A 127 14.63 27.36 -32.50
N ILE A 128 13.42 27.42 -33.05
CA ILE A 128 13.14 28.11 -34.31
C ILE A 128 12.89 29.59 -34.01
N ASN A 129 13.62 30.47 -34.67
CA ASN A 129 13.36 31.90 -34.60
C ASN A 129 12.29 32.31 -35.64
N PRO A 130 11.08 32.70 -35.20
CA PRO A 130 10.01 33.06 -36.12
C PRO A 130 10.26 34.37 -36.89
N LYS A 131 11.26 35.18 -36.49
CA LYS A 131 11.63 36.43 -37.18
C LYS A 131 12.60 36.22 -38.34
N ASN A 132 13.02 34.99 -38.61
CA ASN A 132 13.83 34.70 -39.79
C ASN A 132 12.92 34.67 -41.02
N GLN A 133 13.30 35.39 -42.06
CA GLN A 133 12.56 35.56 -43.30
C GLN A 133 12.15 34.22 -43.96
N VAL A 134 12.99 33.18 -43.83
CA VAL A 134 12.68 31.83 -44.33
C VAL A 134 11.54 31.18 -43.54
N PHE A 135 11.51 31.30 -42.21
CA PHE A 135 10.44 30.70 -41.41
C PHE A 135 9.14 31.48 -41.49
N GLU A 136 9.20 32.79 -41.62
CA GLU A 136 8.02 33.65 -41.82
C GLU A 136 7.27 33.28 -43.10
N THR A 137 8.00 33.21 -44.22
CA THR A 137 7.43 32.81 -45.53
C THR A 137 6.83 31.40 -45.49
N LEU A 138 7.49 30.44 -44.84
CA LEU A 138 6.95 29.08 -44.66
C LEU A 138 5.68 29.05 -43.81
N ILE A 139 5.62 29.85 -42.73
CA ILE A 139 4.44 29.95 -41.87
C ILE A 139 3.25 30.57 -42.63
N GLU A 140 3.50 31.61 -43.43
CA GLU A 140 2.46 32.24 -44.25
C GLU A 140 1.94 31.33 -45.34
N ALA A 141 2.84 30.64 -46.06
CA ALA A 141 2.47 29.64 -47.06
C ALA A 141 1.59 28.53 -46.46
N GLY A 142 1.99 28.00 -45.29
CA GLY A 142 1.21 26.99 -44.57
C GLY A 142 -0.18 27.49 -44.13
N LYS A 143 -0.31 28.77 -43.75
CA LYS A 143 -1.62 29.37 -43.44
C LYS A 143 -2.50 29.50 -44.68
N ALA A 144 -1.94 29.91 -45.81
CA ALA A 144 -2.66 30.03 -47.08
C ALA A 144 -3.16 28.67 -47.56
N GLU A 145 -2.31 27.65 -47.53
CA GLU A 145 -2.68 26.28 -47.91
C GLU A 145 -3.76 25.70 -47.00
N LYS A 146 -3.64 25.89 -45.68
CA LYS A 146 -4.68 25.48 -44.71
C LYS A 146 -6.05 26.13 -45.01
N ALA A 147 -6.07 27.39 -45.46
CA ALA A 147 -7.31 28.07 -45.83
C ALA A 147 -7.94 27.46 -47.10
N ILE A 148 -7.12 27.08 -48.09
CA ILE A 148 -7.55 26.40 -49.31
C ILE A 148 -8.13 25.02 -48.97
N ILE A 149 -7.41 24.22 -48.18
CA ILE A 149 -7.86 22.88 -47.73
C ILE A 149 -9.19 22.99 -46.98
N LYS A 150 -9.33 23.97 -46.07
CA LYS A 150 -10.58 24.19 -45.32
C LYS A 150 -11.75 24.56 -46.24
N LYS A 151 -11.51 25.38 -47.28
CA LYS A 151 -12.52 25.76 -48.28
C LYS A 151 -12.93 24.57 -49.16
N GLN A 152 -11.98 23.73 -49.56
CA GLN A 152 -12.24 22.49 -50.31
C GLN A 152 -13.00 21.45 -49.48
N CYS A 153 -12.62 21.23 -48.22
CA CYS A 153 -13.36 20.34 -47.31
C CYS A 153 -14.80 20.80 -47.09
N ARG A 154 -15.05 22.11 -46.94
CA ARG A 154 -16.41 22.67 -46.85
C ARG A 154 -17.21 22.49 -48.14
N ARG A 155 -16.59 22.66 -49.31
CA ARG A 155 -17.26 22.44 -50.61
C ARG A 155 -17.60 20.97 -50.84
N ARG A 156 -16.70 20.04 -50.51
CA ARG A 156 -16.96 18.59 -50.58
C ARG A 156 -18.04 18.12 -49.61
N GLY A 157 -18.11 18.69 -48.40
CA GLY A 157 -19.18 18.39 -47.44
C GLY A 157 -20.57 18.88 -47.88
N ARG A 158 -20.64 19.92 -48.73
CA ARG A 158 -21.89 20.45 -49.31
C ARG A 158 -22.38 19.72 -50.56
N LEU A 159 -21.53 18.89 -51.19
CA LEU A 159 -21.86 18.11 -52.40
C LEU A 159 -22.29 16.66 -52.07
N LYS A 160 -22.32 16.28 -50.78
CA LYS A 160 -22.66 14.94 -50.29
C LYS A 160 -23.97 14.89 -49.48
N GLY A 161 -24.77 15.96 -49.50
CA GLY A 161 -26.13 16.01 -48.97
C GLY A 161 -27.08 16.39 -50.09
#